data_AF-A0A846YHN4-F1
#
_entry.id   AF-A0A846YHN4-F1
#
_cell.length_a   1.000
_cell.length_b   1.000
_cell.length_c   1.000
_cell.angle_alpha   90.00
_cell.angle_beta   90.00
_cell.angle_gamma   90.00
#
_symmetry.space_group_name_H-M   'P 1'
#
loop_
_entity.id
_entity.type
_entity.pdbx_description
1 polymer ?
#
loop_
_entity_poly.entity_id
_entity_poly.type
_entity_poly.pdbx_seq_one_letter_code
_entity_poly.pdbx_strand_id
1 'polypeptide(L)' 'MAKEIDRIRARSAWATVKESPVITAIAVAPVVVVFGLVWWLLGGWAAFLLLVLLGVGAVFGGKLLR' A
#
# COMPACT_ATOMS: atom_id res chain seq x y z
N MET A 1 3.61 21.33 6.03
CA MET A 1 3.46 21.36 4.56
C MET A 1 2.81 20.06 4.10
N ALA A 2 1.56 20.11 3.64
CA ALA A 2 0.98 18.97 2.94
C ALA A 2 1.73 18.84 1.61
N LYS A 3 2.30 17.65 1.34
CA LYS A 3 2.89 17.35 0.04
C LYS A 3 1.71 17.19 -0.92
N GLU A 4 1.38 18.23 -1.69
CA GLU A 4 0.36 18.10 -2.72
C GLU A 4 0.75 16.96 -3.65
N ILE A 5 -0.22 16.09 -3.96
CA ILE A 5 0.00 14.99 -4.88
C ILE A 5 0.19 15.62 -6.25
N ASP A 6 1.44 15.62 -6.71
CA ASP A 6 1.78 16.09 -8.04
C ASP A 6 1.10 15.16 -9.06
N ARG A 7 0.17 15.75 -9.82
CA ARG A 7 -0.63 15.06 -10.84
C ARG A 7 0.24 14.44 -11.92
N ILE A 8 1.39 15.04 -12.23
CA ILE A 8 2.35 14.52 -13.20
C ILE A 8 2.96 13.23 -12.67
N ARG A 9 3.41 13.22 -11.41
CA ARG A 9 3.93 12.03 -10.73
C ARG A 9 2.89 10.92 -10.60
N ALA A 10 1.64 11.26 -10.30
CA ALA A 10 0.56 10.29 -10.25
C ALA A 10 0.30 9.67 -11.64
N ARG A 11 0.32 10.48 -12.71
CA ARG A 11 0.19 9.99 -14.09
C ARG A 11 1.36 9.13 -14.51
N SER A 12 2.60 9.48 -14.15
CA SER A 12 3.77 8.68 -14.52
C SER A 12 3.77 7.33 -13.81
N ALA A 13 3.44 7.29 -12.52
CA ALA A 13 3.29 6.04 -11.77
C ALA A 13 2.21 5.14 -12.41
N TRP A 14 1.10 5.72 -12.86
CA TRP A 14 0.04 4.99 -13.55
C TRP A 14 0.47 4.46 -14.92
N ALA A 15 1.28 5.23 -15.66
CA ALA A 15 1.87 4.77 -16.91
C ALA A 15 2.79 3.56 -16.67
N THR A 16 3.62 3.57 -15.63
CA THR A 16 4.50 2.44 -15.28
C THR A 16 3.70 1.16 -14.99
N VAL A 17 2.59 1.28 -14.25
CA VAL A 17 1.71 0.14 -13.94
C VAL A 17 1.16 -0.50 -15.21
N LYS A 18 0.75 0.32 -16.18
CA LYS A 18 0.20 -0.14 -17.46
C LYS A 18 1.27 -0.72 -18.39
N GLU A 19 2.45 -0.11 -18.41
CA GLU A 19 3.57 -0.54 -19.25
C GLU A 19 4.14 -1.90 -18.81
N SER A 20 4.19 -2.15 -17.49
CA SER A 20 4.80 -3.36 -16.93
C SER A 20 3.89 -4.03 -15.90
N PRO A 21 2.80 -4.67 -16.35
CA PRO A 21 1.82 -5.27 -15.45
C PRO A 21 2.37 -6.45 -14.65
N VAL A 22 3.23 -7.27 -15.25
CA VAL A 22 3.86 -8.42 -14.55
C VAL A 22 4.78 -7.94 -13.43
N ILE A 23 5.62 -6.94 -13.70
CA ILE A 23 6.51 -6.36 -12.69
C ILE A 23 5.69 -5.73 -11.57
N THR A 24 4.60 -5.03 -11.92
CA THR A 24 3.68 -4.47 -10.92
C THR A 24 3.07 -5.56 -10.05
N ALA A 25 2.64 -6.67 -10.65
CA ALA A 25 2.10 -7.80 -9.89
C ALA A 25 3.14 -8.36 -8.92
N ILE A 26 4.39 -8.56 -9.36
CA ILE A 26 5.49 -9.03 -8.51
C ILE A 26 5.78 -8.03 -7.38
N ALA A 27 5.81 -6.73 -7.69
CA ALA A 27 6.06 -5.69 -6.70
C ALA A 27 4.98 -5.62 -5.62
N VAL A 28 3.71 -5.86 -5.98
CA VAL A 28 2.56 -5.82 -5.06
C VAL A 28 2.29 -7.17 -4.39
N ALA A 29 2.79 -8.28 -4.96
CA ALA A 29 2.60 -9.64 -4.46
C ALA A 29 2.85 -9.83 -2.95
N PRO A 30 3.98 -9.38 -2.36
CA PRO A 30 4.22 -9.60 -0.94
C PRO A 30 3.14 -8.94 -0.05
N VAL A 31 2.64 -7.77 -0.45
CA VAL A 31 1.57 -7.07 0.28
C VAL A 31 0.27 -7.87 0.21
N VAL A 32 -0.08 -8.38 -0.97
CA VAL A 32 -1.30 -9.18 -1.19
C VAL A 32 -1.24 -10.49 -0.40
N VAL A 33 -0.09 -11.16 -0.38
CA VAL A 33 0.10 -12.41 0.38
C VAL A 33 -0.06 -12.17 1.87
N VAL A 34 0.61 -11.16 2.43
CA VAL A 34 0.48 -10.82 3.85
C VAL A 34 -0.95 -10.44 4.19
N PHE A 35 -1.60 -9.62 3.36
CA PHE A 35 -3.01 -9.25 3.54
C PHE A 35 -3.91 -10.48 3.56
N GLY A 36 -3.78 -11.39 2.59
CA GLY A 36 -4.58 -12.61 2.50
C GLY A 36 -4.40 -13.53 3.70
N LEU A 37 -3.16 -13.68 4.18
CA LEU A 37 -2.85 -14.48 5.37
C LEU A 37 -3.48 -13.88 6.63
N VAL A 38 -3.31 -12.57 6.84
CA VAL A 38 -3.91 -11.86 7.99
C VAL A 38 -5.43 -11.96 7.92
N TRP A 39 -6.02 -11.77 6.73
CA TRP A 39 -7.47 -11.87 6.50
C TRP A 39 -8.02 -13.25 6.86
N TRP A 40 -7.34 -14.30 6.43
CA TRP A 40 -7.73 -15.69 6.70
C TRP A 40 -7.58 -16.06 8.18
N LEU A 41 -6.48 -15.68 8.83
CA LEU A 41 -6.17 -16.09 10.20
C LEU A 41 -6.93 -15.31 11.27
N LEU A 42 -7.26 -14.05 11.02
CA LEU A 42 -7.90 -13.17 12.00
C LEU A 42 -9.42 -13.00 11.76
N GLY A 43 -10.01 -13.69 10.80
CA GLY A 43 -11.47 -13.69 10.60
C GLY A 43 -12.03 -12.39 10.02
N GLY A 44 -11.35 -11.78 9.04
CA GLY A 44 -11.81 -10.62 8.27
C GLY A 44 -11.86 -9.30 9.06
N TRP A 45 -12.65 -9.22 10.14
CA TRP A 45 -12.85 -8.00 10.92
C TRP A 45 -11.60 -7.58 11.71
N ALA A 46 -10.92 -8.53 12.37
CA ALA A 46 -9.67 -8.19 13.07
C ALA A 46 -8.51 -7.92 12.10
N ALA A 47 -8.52 -8.53 10.91
CA ALA A 47 -7.57 -8.20 9.84
C ALA A 47 -7.76 -6.78 9.33
N PHE A 48 -9.01 -6.36 9.10
CA PHE A 48 -9.34 -4.99 8.69
C PHE A 48 -8.84 -3.95 9.71
N LEU A 49 -9.08 -4.17 11.00
CA LEU A 49 -8.56 -3.32 12.06
C LEU A 49 -7.03 -3.24 12.08
N LEU A 50 -6.34 -4.38 11.88
CA LEU A 50 -4.88 -4.43 11.85
C LEU A 50 -4.29 -3.68 10.65
N LEU A 51 -4.95 -3.75 9.48
CA LEU A 51 -4.57 -3.02 8.28
C LEU A 51 -4.81 -1.51 8.41
N VAL A 52 -5.91 -1.10 9.05
CA VAL A 52 -6.15 0.30 9.38
C VAL A 52 -5.05 0.82 10.30
N LEU A 53 -4.67 0.06 11.33
CA LEU A 53 -3.58 0.44 12.24
C LEU A 53 -2.22 0.50 11.53
N LEU A 54 -1.90 -0.45 10.65
CA LEU A 54 -0.67 -0.41 9.84
C LEU A 54 -0.68 0.74 8.84
N GLY A 55 -1.81 1.03 8.20
CA GLY A 55 -1.96 2.15 7.27
C GLY A 55 -1.75 3.49 7.98
N VAL A 56 -2.36 3.67 9.15
CA VAL A 56 -2.12 4.82 10.02
C VAL A 56 -0.65 4.87 10.46
N GLY A 57 -0.10 3.76 10.93
CA GLY A 57 1.31 3.65 11.34
C GLY A 57 2.30 3.99 10.23
N ALA A 58 2.05 3.59 8.98
CA ALA A 58 2.89 3.95 7.84
C ALA A 58 2.81 5.44 7.50
N VAL A 59 1.60 6.02 7.55
CA VAL A 59 1.38 7.46 7.31
C VAL A 59 2.05 8.32 8.38
N PHE A 60 1.96 7.92 9.65
CA PHE A 60 2.53 8.66 10.78
C PHE A 60 4.01 8.33 11.03
N GLY A 61 4.46 7.09 10.80
CA GLY A 61 5.85 6.67 10.93
C GLY A 61 6.75 7.25 9.83
N GLY A 62 6.24 7.38 8.59
CA GLY A 62 6.92 8.11 7.53
C GLY A 62 7.05 9.63 7.79
N LYS A 63 6.29 10.17 8.75
CA LYS A 63 6.45 11.53 9.29
C LYS A 63 7.52 11.61 10.39
N LEU A 64 7.77 10.52 11.11
CA LEU A 64 8.71 10.47 12.24
C LEU A 64 10.13 10.11 11.81
N LEU A 65 10.28 9.37 10.70
CA LEU A 65 11.57 9.04 10.08
C LEU A 65 12.07 10.11 9.09
N ARG A 66 11.46 11.30 9.08
CA ARG A 66 11.84 12.44 8.24
C ARG A 66 12.33 13.61 9.07
#